data_AF-A0AAD5YWV7-F1
#
_entry.id   AF-A0AAD5YWV7-F1
#
_cell.length_a   1.000
_cell.length_b   1.000
_cell.length_c   1.000
_cell.angle_alpha   90.00
_cell.angle_beta   90.00
_cell.angle_gamma   90.00
#
_symmetry.space_group_name_H-M   'P 1'
#
loop_
_entity.id
_entity.type
_entity.pdbx_description
1 polymer ?
#
loop_
_entity_poly.entity_id
_entity_poly.type
_entity_poly.pdbx_seq_one_letter_code
_entity_poly.pdbx_strand_id
1 'polypeptide(L)'
;MGWFPASIHGTDWLSQPRIKHVCYGVLLGVSLSYTTLSFTRYLSLRKQRARHEVEAFEARPIELRSDEIVSGVAGLIGTEGNTPLVRINSLSNALGVEILGKAEFLNPGGSVKDRVALQMIEDAERNGLLRPYTGSRIFEGTVGSTGISIATIARARGYDATIIMPDDVAEEKVKALLALGAEVERVRPASIVDKKQACVSHHP
;
A
#
# COMPACT_ATOMS: atom_id res chain seq x y z
N MET A 1 -38.93 67.47 -64.97
CA MET A 1 -38.24 66.39 -65.72
C MET A 1 -37.52 65.56 -64.68
N GLY A 2 -38.11 64.50 -64.11
CA GLY A 2 -38.39 63.22 -64.78
C GLY A 2 -37.05 62.49 -64.98
N TRP A 3 -36.79 61.27 -64.51
CA TRP A 3 -37.62 60.06 -64.55
C TRP A 3 -37.03 59.03 -63.56
N PHE A 4 -37.88 58.28 -62.83
CA PHE A 4 -37.53 56.95 -62.31
C PHE A 4 -37.51 55.95 -63.50
N PRO A 5 -36.64 54.93 -63.48
CA PRO A 5 -37.02 53.57 -63.04
C PRO A 5 -35.85 52.84 -62.34
N ALA A 6 -35.91 51.65 -61.77
CA ALA A 6 -36.95 50.70 -61.37
C ALA A 6 -36.28 49.76 -60.34
N SER A 7 -37.10 49.24 -59.44
CA SER A 7 -36.78 48.12 -58.55
C SER A 7 -36.40 46.86 -59.33
N ILE A 8 -35.25 46.23 -59.07
CA ILE A 8 -35.05 44.79 -59.36
C ILE A 8 -34.10 44.14 -58.33
N HIS A 9 -34.72 43.41 -57.41
CA HIS A 9 -34.28 42.15 -56.77
C HIS A 9 -33.19 42.21 -55.71
N GLY A 10 -33.67 42.30 -54.46
CA GLY A 10 -32.91 41.89 -53.30
C GLY A 10 -32.46 40.43 -53.40
N THR A 11 -31.16 40.25 -53.16
CA THR A 11 -30.60 39.18 -52.33
C THR A 11 -31.08 37.75 -52.59
N ASP A 12 -30.50 37.12 -53.61
CA ASP A 12 -30.50 35.65 -53.73
C ASP A 12 -29.13 35.09 -54.17
N TRP A 13 -28.04 35.75 -53.76
CA TRP A 13 -26.66 35.30 -54.01
C TRP A 13 -26.35 33.94 -53.38
N LEU A 14 -27.18 33.52 -52.42
CA LEU A 14 -27.14 32.21 -51.78
C LEU A 14 -27.87 31.13 -52.60
N SER A 15 -28.58 31.39 -53.69
CA SER A 15 -29.38 30.36 -54.39
C SER A 15 -28.57 29.42 -55.30
N GLN A 16 -27.31 29.76 -55.62
CA GLN A 16 -26.45 28.98 -56.52
C GLN A 16 -25.81 27.77 -55.80
N PRO A 17 -26.12 26.51 -56.18
CA PRO A 17 -25.65 25.32 -55.46
C PRO A 17 -24.13 25.24 -55.40
N ARG A 18 -23.44 25.68 -56.47
CA ARG A 18 -21.97 25.69 -56.55
C ARG A 18 -21.30 26.57 -55.48
N ILE A 19 -21.86 27.75 -55.18
CA ILE A 19 -21.30 28.66 -54.19
C ILE A 19 -21.52 28.10 -52.79
N LYS A 20 -22.70 27.50 -52.52
CA LYS A 20 -22.95 26.79 -51.25
C LYS A 20 -21.93 25.67 -51.01
N HIS A 21 -21.63 24.86 -52.02
CA HIS A 21 -20.64 23.79 -51.89
C HIS A 21 -19.22 24.30 -51.62
N VAL A 22 -18.81 25.42 -52.23
CA VAL A 22 -17.52 26.07 -51.92
C VAL A 22 -17.50 26.60 -50.49
N CYS A 23 -18.56 27.27 -50.04
CA CYS A 23 -18.66 27.75 -48.66
C CYS A 23 -18.66 26.59 -47.64
N TYR A 24 -19.38 25.49 -47.91
CA TYR A 24 -19.35 24.30 -47.06
C TYR A 24 -17.96 23.66 -47.03
N GLY A 25 -17.26 23.59 -48.17
CA GLY A 25 -15.90 23.07 -48.24
C GLY A 25 -14.91 23.91 -47.42
N VAL A 26 -15.01 25.24 -47.50
CA VAL A 26 -14.18 26.16 -46.71
C VAL A 26 -14.48 26.04 -45.22
N LEU A 27 -15.76 26.00 -44.82
CA LEU A 27 -16.16 25.85 -43.41
C LEU A 27 -15.72 24.49 -42.83
N LEU A 28 -15.82 23.40 -43.59
CA LEU A 28 -15.32 22.09 -43.21
C LEU A 28 -13.79 22.08 -43.07
N GLY A 29 -13.08 22.67 -44.04
CA GLY A 29 -11.62 22.75 -44.00
C GLY A 29 -11.11 23.54 -42.80
N VAL A 30 -11.74 24.67 -42.48
CA VAL A 30 -11.41 25.49 -41.31
C VAL A 30 -11.73 24.75 -40.01
N SER A 31 -12.90 24.12 -39.89
CA SER A 31 -13.30 23.35 -38.71
C SER A 31 -12.37 22.16 -38.44
N LEU A 32 -12.00 21.43 -39.49
CA LEU A 32 -11.07 20.31 -39.38
C LEU A 32 -9.68 20.79 -38.95
N SER A 33 -9.20 21.90 -39.53
CA SER A 33 -7.90 22.50 -39.17
C SER A 33 -7.86 22.97 -37.71
N TYR A 34 -8.90 23.63 -37.22
CA TYR A 34 -9.01 24.04 -35.81
C TYR A 34 -9.05 22.84 -34.87
N THR A 35 -9.80 21.80 -35.22
CA THR A 35 -9.91 20.57 -34.43
C THR A 35 -8.57 19.84 -34.37
N THR A 36 -7.87 19.70 -35.50
CA THR A 36 -6.53 19.10 -35.56
C THR A 36 -5.52 19.89 -34.75
N LEU A 37 -5.56 21.22 -34.79
CA LEU A 37 -4.64 22.07 -34.02
C LEU A 37 -4.92 22.01 -32.50
N SER A 38 -6.19 22.03 -32.08
CA SER A 38 -6.57 21.86 -30.67
C SER A 38 -6.20 20.47 -30.15
N PHE A 39 -6.43 19.43 -30.96
CA PHE A 39 -6.12 18.06 -30.58
C PHE A 39 -4.61 17.82 -30.44
N THR A 40 -3.81 18.31 -31.40
CA THR A 40 -2.35 18.22 -31.33
C THR A 40 -1.77 19.05 -30.19
N ARG A 41 -2.32 20.24 -29.89
CA ARG A 41 -1.95 21.00 -28.68
C ARG A 41 -2.32 20.26 -27.40
N TYR A 42 -3.51 19.68 -27.32
CA TYR A 42 -3.93 18.91 -26.14
C TYR A 42 -3.02 17.70 -25.88
N LEU A 43 -2.71 16.93 -26.93
CA LEU A 43 -1.77 15.81 -26.83
C LEU A 43 -0.36 16.27 -26.46
N SER A 44 0.11 17.38 -27.04
CA SER A 44 1.42 17.95 -26.75
C SER A 44 1.52 18.46 -25.32
N LEU A 45 0.50 19.12 -24.79
CA LEU A 45 0.45 19.58 -23.40
C LEU A 45 0.44 18.42 -22.41
N ARG A 46 -0.30 17.34 -22.72
CA ARG A 46 -0.30 16.12 -21.90
C ARG A 46 1.08 15.47 -21.88
N LYS A 47 1.76 15.41 -23.03
CA LYS A 47 3.12 14.87 -23.15
C LYS A 47 4.16 15.77 -22.49
N GLN A 48 3.99 17.09 -22.54
CA GLN A 48 4.83 18.06 -21.84
C GLN A 48 4.66 17.96 -20.32
N ARG A 49 3.42 17.87 -19.80
CA ARG A 49 3.20 17.66 -18.36
C ARG A 49 3.86 16.37 -17.85
N ALA A 50 3.67 15.26 -18.57
CA ALA A 50 4.32 14.00 -18.21
C ALA A 50 5.86 14.10 -18.28
N ARG A 51 6.41 14.85 -19.24
CA ARG A 51 7.87 15.11 -19.31
C ARG A 51 8.34 16.01 -18.18
N HIS A 52 7.59 17.07 -17.85
CA HIS A 52 7.93 18.01 -16.79
C HIS A 52 7.86 17.35 -15.41
N GLU A 53 6.92 16.43 -15.18
CA GLU A 53 6.86 15.62 -13.95
C GLU A 53 8.06 14.68 -13.82
N VAL A 54 8.53 14.09 -14.93
CA VAL A 54 9.70 13.20 -14.94
C VAL A 54 11.02 14.00 -14.87
N GLU A 55 11.13 15.13 -15.55
CA GLU A 55 12.30 16.02 -15.48
C GLU A 55 12.40 16.77 -14.15
N ALA A 56 11.27 17.05 -13.47
CA ALA A 56 11.27 17.64 -12.13
C ALA A 56 11.63 16.62 -11.02
N PHE A 57 11.75 15.33 -11.35
CA PHE A 57 12.27 14.34 -10.42
C PHE A 57 13.80 14.46 -10.38
N GLU A 58 14.30 15.37 -9.55
CA GLU A 58 15.71 15.38 -9.18
C GLU A 58 16.00 14.15 -8.31
N ALA A 59 16.72 13.18 -8.88
CA ALA A 59 17.27 12.07 -8.11
C ALA A 59 18.27 12.61 -7.10
N ARG A 60 17.84 12.78 -5.85
CA ARG A 60 18.73 13.14 -4.75
C ARG A 60 19.69 11.96 -4.53
N PRO A 61 21.00 12.20 -4.36
CA PRO A 61 21.91 11.14 -3.94
C PRO A 61 21.35 10.52 -2.65
N ILE A 62 21.43 9.19 -2.52
CA ILE A 62 21.05 8.49 -1.29
C ILE A 62 22.06 8.91 -0.22
N GLU A 63 21.74 9.99 0.50
CA GLU A 63 22.46 10.39 1.69
C GLU A 63 22.09 9.41 2.79
N LEU A 64 23.03 8.55 3.19
CA LEU A 64 22.89 7.68 4.34
C LEU A 64 22.81 8.54 5.60
N ARG A 65 21.59 8.84 6.02
CA ARG A 65 21.30 9.45 7.32
C ARG A 65 21.59 8.42 8.40
N SER A 66 22.66 8.65 9.16
CA SER A 66 23.12 7.70 10.19
C SER A 66 22.07 7.49 11.30
N ASP A 67 21.18 8.47 11.50
CA ASP A 67 20.02 8.44 12.39
C ASP A 67 18.89 7.53 11.90
N GLU A 68 18.90 7.09 10.64
CA GLU A 68 17.92 6.14 10.07
C GLU A 68 18.44 4.69 10.06
N ILE A 69 19.69 4.45 10.46
CA ILE A 69 20.30 3.11 10.48
C ILE A 69 19.98 2.44 11.82
N VAL A 70 19.11 1.43 11.79
CA VAL A 70 18.70 0.66 12.98
C VAL A 70 19.41 -0.68 13.09
N SER A 71 19.53 -1.22 14.32
CA SER A 71 20.23 -2.49 14.56
C SER A 71 19.36 -3.71 14.23
N GLY A 72 19.38 -4.14 12.97
CA GLY A 72 18.75 -5.38 12.50
C GLY A 72 17.22 -5.40 12.66
N VAL A 73 16.63 -6.60 12.70
CA VAL A 73 15.17 -6.80 12.76
C VAL A 73 14.57 -6.24 14.05
N ALA A 74 15.24 -6.41 15.20
CA ALA A 74 14.78 -5.86 16.47
C ALA A 74 14.78 -4.33 16.49
N GLY A 75 15.82 -3.70 15.91
CA GLY A 75 15.90 -2.25 15.76
C GLY A 75 14.76 -1.67 14.93
N LEU A 76 14.30 -2.39 13.89
CA LEU A 76 13.14 -1.98 13.07
C LEU A 76 11.80 -1.96 13.83
N ILE A 77 11.71 -2.62 14.98
CA ILE A 77 10.47 -2.76 15.77
C ILE A 77 10.51 -1.95 17.07
N GLY A 78 11.68 -1.86 17.71
CA GLY A 78 11.86 -1.32 19.04
C GLY A 78 11.76 0.21 19.12
N THR A 79 12.48 0.80 20.08
CA THR A 79 12.53 2.26 20.29
C THR A 79 13.12 3.03 19.10
N GLU A 80 13.95 2.37 18.30
CA GLU A 80 14.51 2.88 17.04
C GLU A 80 13.52 2.74 15.86
N GLY A 81 12.60 1.78 15.96
CA GLY A 81 11.65 1.39 14.92
C GLY A 81 10.30 2.10 15.02
N ASN A 82 10.14 3.21 14.29
CA ASN A 82 8.89 3.96 14.23
C ASN A 82 8.13 3.73 12.92
N THR A 83 6.98 3.06 13.04
CA THR A 83 6.00 2.98 11.94
C THR A 83 5.35 4.35 11.73
N PRO A 84 5.07 4.76 10.50
CA PRO A 84 4.51 6.09 10.23
C PRO A 84 3.06 6.21 10.69
N LEU A 85 2.66 7.45 11.01
CA LEU A 85 1.26 7.85 11.05
C LEU A 85 0.87 8.33 9.65
N VAL A 86 -0.14 7.69 9.07
CA VAL A 86 -0.65 7.99 7.73
C VAL A 86 -2.00 8.69 7.88
N ARG A 87 -2.11 9.90 7.34
CA ARG A 87 -3.39 10.62 7.33
C ARG A 87 -4.38 9.95 6.39
N ILE A 88 -5.58 9.64 6.89
CA ILE A 88 -6.66 9.07 6.08
C ILE A 88 -7.47 10.22 5.48
N ASN A 89 -7.07 10.66 4.28
CA ASN A 89 -7.64 11.85 3.63
C ASN A 89 -9.16 11.77 3.45
N SER A 90 -9.69 10.63 3.00
CA SER A 90 -11.13 10.46 2.76
C SER A 90 -11.97 10.65 4.02
N LEU A 91 -11.62 9.96 5.11
CA LEU A 91 -12.31 10.07 6.40
C LEU A 91 -12.12 11.44 7.03
N SER A 92 -10.90 11.99 6.96
CA SER A 92 -10.61 13.29 7.55
C SER A 92 -11.43 14.40 6.87
N ASN A 93 -11.55 14.35 5.55
CA ASN A 93 -12.34 15.32 4.79
C ASN A 93 -13.84 15.15 5.01
N ALA A 94 -14.34 13.91 5.14
CA ALA A 94 -15.76 13.64 5.35
C ALA A 94 -16.26 14.07 6.73
N LEU A 95 -15.41 14.00 7.77
CA LEU A 95 -15.78 14.25 9.16
C LEU A 95 -15.30 15.60 9.69
N GLY A 96 -14.47 16.33 8.93
CA GLY A 96 -13.93 17.63 9.36
C GLY A 96 -12.94 17.54 10.53
N VAL A 97 -12.45 16.35 10.86
CA VAL A 97 -11.48 16.08 11.92
C VAL A 97 -10.27 15.33 11.37
N GLU A 98 -9.09 15.48 12.00
CA GLU A 98 -7.90 14.74 11.57
C GLU A 98 -7.97 13.28 12.03
N ILE A 99 -7.92 12.36 11.07
CA ILE A 99 -7.88 10.91 11.33
C ILE A 99 -6.57 10.35 10.79
N LEU A 100 -5.77 9.79 11.71
CA LEU A 100 -4.47 9.20 11.42
C LEU A 100 -4.51 7.69 11.69
N GLY A 101 -3.95 6.90 10.78
CA GLY A 101 -3.71 5.47 10.96
C GLY A 101 -2.26 5.20 11.27
N LYS A 102 -1.97 4.43 12.33
CA LYS A 102 -0.61 3.96 12.63
C LYS A 102 -0.31 2.71 11.79
N ALA A 103 0.70 2.78 10.92
CA ALA A 103 0.99 1.75 9.94
C ALA A 103 1.79 0.56 10.52
N GLU A 104 1.26 -0.12 11.53
CA GLU A 104 1.91 -1.26 12.20
C GLU A 104 2.12 -2.50 11.30
N PHE A 105 1.47 -2.54 10.14
CA PHE A 105 1.72 -3.57 9.13
C PHE A 105 3.09 -3.42 8.45
N LEU A 106 3.80 -2.31 8.66
CA LEU A 106 5.16 -2.08 8.16
C LEU A 106 6.25 -2.64 9.09
N ASN A 107 5.90 -3.17 10.26
CA ASN A 107 6.87 -3.93 11.04
C ASN A 107 7.31 -5.19 10.25
N PRO A 108 8.52 -5.73 10.49
CA PRO A 108 9.09 -6.83 9.70
C PRO A 108 8.23 -8.11 9.61
N GLY A 109 7.53 -8.46 10.68
CA GLY A 109 6.56 -9.56 10.76
C GLY A 109 5.16 -9.18 10.29
N GLY A 110 4.96 -7.94 9.82
CA GLY A 110 3.75 -7.47 9.15
C GLY A 110 2.59 -7.14 10.09
N SER A 111 2.83 -7.02 11.39
CA SER A 111 1.76 -6.69 12.34
C SER A 111 2.24 -5.99 13.61
N VAL A 112 1.29 -5.47 14.39
CA VAL A 112 1.54 -4.89 15.73
C VAL A 112 2.08 -5.91 16.74
N LYS A 113 1.92 -7.22 16.49
CA LYS A 113 2.39 -8.27 17.41
C LYS A 113 3.91 -8.35 17.49
N ASP A 114 4.62 -7.78 16.52
CA ASP A 114 6.08 -7.68 16.52
C ASP A 114 6.59 -6.97 17.77
N ARG A 115 5.94 -5.87 18.17
CA ARG A 115 6.34 -5.10 19.36
C ARG A 115 6.21 -5.91 20.64
N VAL A 116 5.11 -6.66 20.77
CA VAL A 116 4.85 -7.49 21.95
C VAL A 116 5.80 -8.68 22.00
N ALA A 117 6.01 -9.35 20.86
CA ALA A 117 6.93 -10.48 20.76
C ALA A 117 8.37 -10.05 21.07
N LEU A 118 8.81 -8.89 20.58
CA LEU A 118 10.13 -8.34 20.90
C LEU A 118 10.27 -8.11 22.41
N GLN A 119 9.28 -7.43 23.02
CA GLN A 119 9.29 -7.14 24.45
C GLN A 119 9.32 -8.43 25.29
N MET A 120 8.52 -9.44 24.95
CA MET A 120 8.50 -10.72 25.66
C MET A 120 9.85 -11.44 25.62
N ILE A 121 10.51 -11.43 24.46
CA ILE A 121 11.84 -12.06 24.29
C ILE A 121 12.90 -11.27 25.07
N GLU A 122 12.89 -9.94 24.98
CA GLU A 122 13.81 -9.09 25.74
C GLU A 122 13.63 -9.24 27.25
N ASP A 123 12.39 -9.34 27.73
CA ASP A 123 12.09 -9.55 29.14
C ASP A 123 12.62 -10.91 29.59
N ALA A 124 12.41 -11.96 28.79
CA ALA A 124 12.93 -13.30 29.07
C ALA A 124 14.47 -13.34 29.07
N GLU A 125 15.13 -12.61 28.18
CA GLU A 125 16.59 -12.43 28.16
C GLU A 125 17.09 -11.71 29.42
N ARG A 126 16.45 -10.59 29.79
CA ARG A 126 16.83 -9.83 31.00
C ARG A 126 16.66 -10.65 32.28
N ASN A 127 15.66 -11.52 32.31
CA ASN A 127 15.43 -12.46 33.41
C ASN A 127 16.31 -13.72 33.34
N GLY A 128 17.15 -13.87 32.30
CA GLY A 128 18.04 -15.02 32.12
C GLY A 128 17.34 -16.33 31.75
N LEU A 129 16.06 -16.26 31.37
CA LEU A 129 15.25 -17.41 30.91
C LEU A 129 15.61 -17.82 29.47
N LEU A 130 16.01 -16.86 28.65
CA LEU A 130 16.48 -17.08 27.28
C LEU A 130 17.93 -16.62 27.13
N ARG A 131 18.70 -17.37 26.35
CA ARG A 131 20.09 -17.04 26.01
C ARG A 131 20.30 -17.21 24.49
N PRO A 132 20.71 -16.16 23.77
CA PRO A 132 20.93 -16.25 22.33
C PRO A 132 21.93 -17.35 21.97
N TYR A 133 21.69 -18.05 20.86
CA TYR A 133 22.63 -19.04 20.28
C TYR A 133 23.00 -20.23 21.19
N THR A 134 22.25 -20.48 22.26
CA THR A 134 22.45 -21.66 23.13
C THR A 134 21.57 -22.86 22.75
N GLY A 135 20.81 -22.75 21.65
CA GLY A 135 19.76 -23.71 21.30
C GLY A 135 18.48 -23.54 22.11
N SER A 136 18.31 -22.40 22.79
CA SER A 136 17.04 -22.06 23.43
C SER A 136 15.91 -21.99 22.40
N ARG A 137 14.75 -22.55 22.77
CA ARG A 137 13.59 -22.68 21.91
C ARG A 137 12.34 -22.06 22.53
N ILE A 138 11.61 -21.31 21.72
CA ILE A 138 10.36 -20.65 22.10
C ILE A 138 9.19 -21.48 21.55
N PHE A 139 8.22 -21.79 22.41
CA PHE A 139 7.00 -22.50 22.03
C PHE A 139 5.82 -21.55 22.15
N GLU A 140 5.00 -21.44 21.11
CA GLU A 140 3.80 -20.61 21.11
C GLU A 140 2.63 -21.34 20.44
N GLY A 141 1.49 -21.40 21.13
CA GLY A 141 0.24 -21.93 20.58
C GLY A 141 -0.60 -20.85 19.91
N THR A 142 -0.55 -20.72 18.58
CA THR A 142 -1.28 -19.66 17.87
C THR A 142 -1.52 -19.95 16.39
N VAL A 143 -2.61 -19.38 15.86
CA VAL A 143 -2.96 -19.37 14.41
C VAL A 143 -2.81 -17.99 13.78
N GLY A 144 -2.34 -17.02 14.57
CA GLY A 144 -2.36 -15.60 14.27
C GLY A 144 -0.98 -15.00 14.02
N SER A 145 -0.95 -13.68 13.89
CA SER A 145 0.28 -12.93 13.58
C SER A 145 1.33 -13.02 14.68
N THR A 146 0.95 -13.34 15.93
CA THR A 146 1.90 -13.57 17.03
C THR A 146 2.94 -14.64 16.69
N GLY A 147 2.54 -15.74 16.04
CA GLY A 147 3.47 -16.82 15.67
C GLY A 147 4.48 -16.35 14.63
N ILE A 148 4.03 -15.54 13.66
CA ILE A 148 4.87 -14.93 12.63
C ILE A 148 5.87 -13.95 13.27
N SER A 149 5.39 -13.11 14.18
CA SER A 149 6.21 -12.16 14.94
C SER A 149 7.30 -12.87 15.75
N ILE A 150 6.91 -13.90 16.52
CA ILE A 150 7.84 -14.69 17.32
C ILE A 150 8.85 -15.40 16.41
N ALA A 151 8.40 -16.07 15.34
CA ALA A 151 9.31 -16.76 14.41
C ALA A 151 10.35 -15.80 13.81
N THR A 152 9.90 -14.63 13.35
CA THR A 152 10.74 -13.59 12.75
C THR A 152 11.81 -13.10 13.73
N ILE A 153 11.40 -12.75 14.96
CA ILE A 153 12.30 -12.18 15.97
C ILE A 153 13.20 -13.25 16.58
N ALA A 154 12.66 -14.45 16.84
CA ALA A 154 13.41 -15.59 17.36
C ALA A 154 14.59 -15.92 16.44
N ARG A 155 14.34 -16.07 15.12
CA ARG A 155 15.41 -16.30 14.16
C ARG A 155 16.42 -15.17 14.11
N ALA A 156 15.96 -13.91 14.10
CA ALA A 156 16.86 -12.76 14.10
C ALA A 156 17.77 -12.69 15.34
N ARG A 157 17.32 -13.21 16.48
CA ARG A 157 18.05 -13.23 17.75
C ARG A 157 18.77 -14.54 18.06
N GLY A 158 18.75 -15.51 17.14
CA GLY A 158 19.48 -16.78 17.33
C GLY A 158 18.77 -17.80 18.21
N TYR A 159 17.44 -17.78 18.22
CA TYR A 159 16.59 -18.78 18.86
C TYR A 159 15.88 -19.67 17.83
N ASP A 160 15.49 -20.86 18.27
CA ASP A 160 14.51 -21.65 17.55
C ASP A 160 13.09 -21.28 18.01
N ALA A 161 12.11 -21.43 17.12
CA ALA A 161 10.70 -21.26 17.44
C ALA A 161 9.92 -22.48 16.96
N THR A 162 9.01 -22.98 17.79
CA THR A 162 8.02 -23.99 17.44
C THR A 162 6.63 -23.39 17.65
N ILE A 163 5.85 -23.33 16.56
CA ILE A 163 4.48 -22.81 16.59
C ILE A 163 3.51 -23.98 16.54
N ILE A 164 2.70 -24.10 17.59
CA ILE A 164 1.66 -25.12 17.73
C ILE A 164 0.35 -24.54 17.22
N MET A 165 -0.30 -25.22 16.29
CA MET A 165 -1.57 -24.76 15.72
C MET A 165 -2.52 -25.92 15.40
N PRO A 166 -3.84 -25.67 15.34
CA PRO A 166 -4.79 -26.65 14.83
C PRO A 166 -4.48 -27.12 13.41
N ASP A 167 -4.83 -28.37 13.09
CA ASP A 167 -4.60 -28.98 11.78
C ASP A 167 -5.52 -28.48 10.66
N ASP A 168 -6.58 -27.72 11.00
CA ASP A 168 -7.53 -27.08 10.09
C ASP A 168 -7.11 -25.67 9.64
N VAL A 169 -5.93 -25.21 10.05
CA VAL A 169 -5.37 -23.90 9.66
C VAL A 169 -4.89 -23.93 8.21
N ALA A 170 -5.15 -22.82 7.49
CA ALA A 170 -4.74 -22.62 6.10
C ALA A 170 -3.24 -22.88 5.86
N GLU A 171 -2.93 -23.62 4.80
CA GLU A 171 -1.56 -24.01 4.43
C GLU A 171 -0.62 -22.83 4.18
N GLU A 172 -1.15 -21.70 3.70
CA GLU A 172 -0.38 -20.48 3.45
C GLU A 172 0.28 -19.97 4.73
N LYS A 173 -0.42 -20.07 5.87
CA LYS A 173 0.11 -19.66 7.17
C LYS A 173 1.24 -20.57 7.64
N VAL A 174 1.09 -21.88 7.42
CA VAL A 174 2.13 -22.85 7.76
C VAL A 174 3.37 -22.63 6.91
N LYS A 175 3.20 -22.44 5.60
CA LYS A 175 4.30 -22.13 4.68
C LYS A 175 5.03 -20.85 5.07
N ALA A 176 4.30 -19.81 5.46
CA ALA A 176 4.91 -18.55 5.92
C ALA A 176 5.79 -18.78 7.17
N LEU A 177 5.32 -19.54 8.15
CA LEU A 177 6.08 -19.84 9.38
C LEU A 177 7.31 -20.71 9.10
N LEU A 178 7.18 -21.73 8.27
CA LEU A 178 8.30 -22.57 7.84
C LEU A 178 9.36 -21.75 7.09
N ALA A 179 8.93 -20.83 6.22
CA ALA A 179 9.83 -19.94 5.49
C ALA A 179 10.58 -18.96 6.43
N LEU A 180 9.94 -18.56 7.54
CA LEU A 180 10.58 -17.81 8.62
C LEU A 180 11.45 -18.70 9.53
N GLY A 181 11.60 -19.98 9.20
CA GLY A 181 12.44 -20.92 9.91
C GLY A 181 11.84 -21.44 11.22
N ALA A 182 10.56 -21.23 11.49
CA ALA A 182 9.91 -21.89 12.63
C ALA A 182 9.60 -23.35 12.31
N GLU A 183 9.61 -24.21 13.33
CA GLU A 183 8.96 -25.51 13.27
C GLU A 183 7.46 -25.34 13.50
N VAL A 184 6.62 -26.11 12.81
CA VAL A 184 5.17 -26.06 12.97
C VAL A 184 4.65 -27.41 13.43
N GLU A 185 4.05 -27.42 14.61
CA GLU A 185 3.37 -28.60 15.15
C GLU A 185 1.87 -28.45 14.94
N ARG A 186 1.27 -29.40 14.21
CA ARG A 186 -0.18 -29.44 14.02
C ARG A 186 -0.83 -30.36 15.03
N VAL A 187 -1.86 -29.86 15.69
CA VAL A 187 -2.63 -30.59 16.70
C VAL A 187 -4.11 -30.63 16.33
N ARG A 188 -4.84 -31.62 16.85
CA ARG A 188 -6.29 -31.67 16.65
C ARG A 188 -6.95 -30.47 17.35
N PRO A 189 -7.87 -29.73 16.69
CA PRO A 189 -8.60 -28.65 17.32
C PRO A 189 -9.26 -29.11 18.62
N ALA A 190 -9.00 -28.38 19.70
CA ALA A 190 -9.65 -28.60 20.97
C ALA A 190 -11.02 -27.93 20.98
N SER A 191 -12.05 -28.63 21.44
CA SER A 191 -13.37 -28.03 21.57
C SER A 191 -13.41 -27.14 22.81
N ILE A 192 -13.87 -25.89 22.65
CA ILE A 192 -13.94 -24.94 23.78
C ILE A 192 -14.87 -25.42 24.91
N VAL A 193 -15.80 -26.33 24.60
CA VAL A 193 -16.76 -26.90 25.55
C VAL A 193 -16.27 -28.19 26.23
N ASP A 194 -15.16 -28.78 25.76
CA ASP A 194 -14.64 -30.01 26.35
C ASP A 194 -13.84 -29.70 27.64
N LYS A 195 -14.49 -29.92 28.79
CA LYS A 195 -13.88 -29.73 30.11
C LYS A 195 -12.64 -30.61 30.35
N LYS A 196 -12.46 -31.70 29.60
CA LYS A 196 -11.27 -32.57 29.70
C LYS A 196 -10.04 -31.98 29.00
N GLN A 197 -10.23 -30.97 28.15
CA GLN A 197 -9.18 -30.31 27.38
C GLN A 197 -8.83 -28.92 27.91
N ALA A 198 -9.62 -28.37 28.83
CA ALA A 198 -9.24 -27.16 29.54
C ALA A 198 -7.94 -27.41 30.33
N CYS A 199 -6.99 -26.48 30.28
CA CYS A 199 -5.84 -26.47 31.19
C CYS A 199 -6.36 -26.24 32.62
N VAL A 200 -6.80 -27.30 33.28
CA VAL A 200 -7.09 -27.27 34.72
C VAL A 200 -5.74 -27.23 35.40
N SER A 201 -5.38 -26.08 35.97
CA SER A 201 -4.19 -25.96 36.80
C SER A 201 -4.37 -26.89 38.00
N HIS A 202 -3.74 -28.06 37.96
CA HIS A 202 -3.53 -28.86 39.17
C HIS A 202 -2.45 -28.14 39.99
N HIS A 203 -2.86 -27.17 40.80
CA HIS A 203 -2.01 -26.66 41.87
C HIS A 203 -1.96 -27.70 42.99
N PRO A 204 -0.75 -28.10 43.46
CA PRO A 204 -0.58 -28.88 44.67
C PRO A 204 -0.98 -28.09 45.93
#